data_AF-A0A3D3SZX0-F1
#
_entry.id   AF-A0A3D3SZX0-F1
#
_cell.length_a   1.000
_cell.length_b   1.000
_cell.length_c   1.000
_cell.angle_alpha   90.00
_cell.angle_beta   90.00
_cell.angle_gamma   90.00
#
_symmetry.space_group_name_H-M   'P 1'
#
loop_
_entity.id
_entity.type
_entity.pdbx_description
1 polymer ?
#
loop_
_entity_poly.entity_id
_entity_poly.type
_entity_poly.pdbx_seq_one_letter_code
_entity_poly.pdbx_strand_id
1 'polypeptide(L)'
;MKQQPDPLWQDIRAEVEMFSRQEPTLASFFHASILCHESLESALTYTLAQILGNPTVSNLSIRRVIAEVLSGGEAGGDPAKSDISRKMRMDIRAYRERDPACEYFSMPLLYFKGFHALQVQRIGHYLWSHGRRAMALHLQSLCSENFGVDIHPGARIGGGIMIDHATGVVIGETAVVEDDV
;
A
#
# COMPACT_ATOMS: atom_id res chain seq x y z
N MET A 1 5.93 6.74 -23.23
CA MET A 1 6.87 7.73 -22.63
C MET A 1 7.64 7.03 -21.54
N LYS A 2 8.97 7.14 -21.49
CA LYS A 2 9.75 6.56 -20.38
C LYS A 2 9.30 7.22 -19.08
N GLN A 3 8.84 6.43 -18.11
CA GLN A 3 8.54 6.94 -16.77
C GLN A 3 9.79 7.64 -16.23
N GLN A 4 9.60 8.83 -15.66
CA GLN A 4 10.66 9.57 -14.98
C GLN A 4 11.24 8.67 -13.88
N PRO A 5 12.56 8.62 -13.68
CA PRO A 5 13.15 7.76 -12.65
C PRO A 5 12.60 8.15 -11.28
N ASP A 6 12.01 7.19 -10.56
CA ASP A 6 11.53 7.35 -9.19
C ASP A 6 12.70 7.05 -8.23
N PRO A 7 13.32 8.09 -7.63
CA PRO A 7 14.49 7.89 -6.77
C PRO A 7 14.16 7.08 -5.52
N LEU A 8 12.96 7.25 -4.95
CA LEU A 8 12.56 6.50 -3.75
C LEU A 8 12.47 5.00 -4.07
N TRP A 9 11.97 4.65 -5.24
CA TRP A 9 11.92 3.25 -5.66
C TRP A 9 13.31 2.66 -5.88
N GLN A 10 14.25 3.44 -6.41
CA GLN A 10 15.64 3.01 -6.57
C GLN A 10 16.31 2.76 -5.21
N ASP A 11 16.09 3.64 -4.24
CA ASP A 11 16.59 3.49 -2.87
C ASP A 11 16.03 2.22 -2.23
N ILE A 12 14.71 2.00 -2.30
CA ILE A 12 14.05 0.78 -1.79
C ILE A 12 14.65 -0.48 -2.41
N ARG A 13 14.88 -0.49 -3.73
CA ARG A 13 15.48 -1.66 -4.41
C ARG A 13 16.92 -1.91 -3.94
N ALA A 14 17.71 -0.86 -3.76
CA ALA A 14 19.09 -0.98 -3.30
C ALA A 14 19.17 -1.51 -1.85
N GLU A 15 18.31 -1.01 -0.96
CA GLU A 15 18.17 -1.51 0.41
C GLU A 15 17.82 -3.00 0.43
N VAL A 16 16.85 -3.41 -0.39
CA VAL A 16 16.38 -4.80 -0.41
C VAL A 16 17.37 -5.74 -1.07
N GLU A 17 18.16 -5.27 -2.04
CA GLU A 17 19.28 -6.03 -2.58
C GLU A 17 20.36 -6.27 -1.52
N MET A 18 20.64 -5.28 -0.67
CA MET A 18 21.52 -5.44 0.49
C MET A 18 20.96 -6.47 1.47
N PHE A 19 19.68 -6.37 1.85
CA PHE A 19 19.05 -7.33 2.77
C PHE A 19 19.07 -8.76 2.22
N SER A 20 18.82 -8.94 0.93
CA SER A 20 18.86 -10.25 0.28
C SER A 20 20.23 -10.91 0.32
N ARG A 21 21.31 -10.13 0.37
CA ARG A 21 22.68 -10.65 0.52
C ARG A 21 23.00 -10.98 1.97
N GLN A 22 22.44 -10.22 2.92
CA GLN A 22 22.68 -10.38 4.35
C GLN A 22 21.87 -11.51 4.97
N GLU A 23 20.64 -11.73 4.50
CA GLU A 23 19.74 -12.79 4.99
C GLU A 23 19.28 -13.71 3.83
N PRO A 24 20.10 -14.73 3.47
CA PRO A 24 19.79 -15.64 2.36
C PRO A 24 18.46 -16.38 2.51
N THR A 25 17.99 -16.61 3.75
CA THR A 25 16.72 -17.30 4.02
C THR A 25 15.53 -16.54 3.43
N LEU A 26 15.60 -15.20 3.44
CA LEU A 26 14.56 -14.30 2.95
C LEU A 26 14.80 -13.86 1.50
N ALA A 27 15.87 -14.32 0.83
CA ALA A 27 16.21 -13.87 -0.52
C ALA A 27 15.07 -14.05 -1.52
N SER A 28 14.38 -15.21 -1.50
CA SER A 28 13.23 -15.47 -2.35
C SER A 28 12.05 -14.54 -2.03
N PHE A 29 11.83 -14.23 -0.75
CA PHE A 29 10.79 -13.29 -0.32
C PHE A 29 11.09 -11.86 -0.80
N PHE A 30 12.33 -11.39 -0.66
CA PHE A 30 12.76 -10.07 -1.15
C PHE A 30 12.67 -9.96 -2.66
N HIS A 31 13.08 -11.00 -3.38
CA HIS A 31 12.99 -11.02 -4.82
C HIS A 31 11.54 -10.97 -5.30
N ALA A 32 10.68 -11.82 -4.71
CA ALA A 32 9.27 -11.89 -5.06
C ALA A 32 8.49 -10.62 -4.68
N SER A 33 8.83 -9.96 -3.58
CA SER A 33 8.09 -8.79 -3.08
C SER A 33 8.56 -7.46 -3.69
N ILE A 34 9.84 -7.35 -4.06
CA ILE A 34 10.46 -6.08 -4.47
C ILE A 34 11.28 -6.22 -5.76
N LEU A 35 12.30 -7.09 -5.77
CA LEU A 35 13.35 -7.01 -6.80
C LEU A 35 12.86 -7.39 -8.20
N CYS A 36 11.80 -8.20 -8.32
CA CYS A 36 11.19 -8.57 -9.61
C CYS A 36 10.17 -7.55 -10.14
N HIS A 37 9.89 -6.46 -9.43
CA HIS A 37 8.93 -5.44 -9.83
C HIS A 37 9.59 -4.24 -10.49
N GLU A 38 8.91 -3.63 -11.45
CA GLU A 38 9.41 -2.44 -12.16
C GLU A 38 9.10 -1.13 -11.44
N SER A 39 8.08 -1.12 -10.58
CA SER A 39 7.63 0.08 -9.85
C SER A 39 7.15 -0.24 -8.43
N LEU A 40 7.08 0.81 -7.61
CA LEU A 40 6.55 0.76 -6.26
C LEU A 40 5.09 0.27 -6.22
N GLU A 41 4.27 0.73 -7.17
CA GLU A 41 2.86 0.31 -7.30
C GLU A 41 2.74 -1.19 -7.61
N SER A 42 3.61 -1.73 -8.46
CA SER A 42 3.63 -3.15 -8.82
C SER A 42 4.03 -4.01 -7.61
N ALA A 43 5.02 -3.57 -6.83
CA ALA A 43 5.46 -4.23 -5.60
C ALA A 43 4.38 -4.19 -4.51
N LEU A 44 3.74 -3.04 -4.28
CA LEU A 44 2.62 -2.92 -3.35
C LEU A 44 1.46 -3.83 -3.76
N THR A 45 1.11 -3.82 -5.05
CA THR A 45 0.04 -4.67 -5.61
C THR A 45 0.29 -6.14 -5.32
N TYR A 46 1.52 -6.62 -5.52
CA TYR A 46 1.89 -7.99 -5.19
C TYR A 46 1.79 -8.25 -3.69
N THR A 47 2.39 -7.40 -2.87
CA THR A 47 2.44 -7.56 -1.41
C THR A 47 1.05 -7.64 -0.80
N LEU A 48 0.18 -6.67 -1.09
CA LEU A 48 -1.19 -6.66 -0.59
C LEU A 48 -2.01 -7.86 -1.09
N ALA A 49 -1.80 -8.29 -2.33
CA ALA A 49 -2.48 -9.47 -2.86
C ALA A 49 -2.06 -10.77 -2.16
N GLN A 50 -0.80 -10.90 -1.74
CA GLN A 50 -0.35 -12.05 -0.96
C GLN A 50 -0.93 -12.05 0.45
N ILE A 51 -1.08 -10.87 1.06
CA ILE A 51 -1.59 -10.74 2.43
C ILE A 51 -3.11 -10.95 2.48
N LEU A 52 -3.86 -10.30 1.58
CA LEU A 52 -5.32 -10.22 1.67
C LEU A 52 -6.06 -11.38 0.99
N GLY A 53 -5.39 -12.09 0.08
CA GLY A 53 -6.02 -13.18 -0.64
C GLY A 53 -6.27 -14.39 0.26
N ASN A 54 -7.40 -15.06 0.03
CA ASN A 54 -7.87 -16.18 0.83
C ASN A 54 -8.63 -17.20 -0.05
N PRO A 55 -9.08 -18.35 0.49
CA PRO A 55 -9.80 -19.36 -0.29
C PRO A 55 -11.12 -18.86 -0.94
N THR A 56 -11.75 -17.83 -0.39
CA THR A 56 -12.97 -17.23 -0.96
C THR A 56 -12.66 -16.27 -2.09
N VAL A 57 -11.66 -15.41 -1.92
CA VAL A 57 -11.20 -14.46 -2.93
C VAL A 57 -9.68 -14.61 -3.11
N SER A 58 -9.31 -15.29 -4.20
CA SER A 58 -7.90 -15.64 -4.46
C SER A 58 -6.98 -14.42 -4.54
N ASN A 59 -5.69 -14.63 -4.24
CA ASN A 59 -4.63 -13.63 -4.36
C ASN A 59 -4.62 -13.01 -5.77
N LEU A 60 -4.91 -13.80 -6.82
CA LEU A 60 -4.97 -13.30 -8.20
C LEU A 60 -6.15 -12.33 -8.42
N SER A 61 -7.32 -12.63 -7.84
CA SER A 61 -8.49 -11.76 -7.90
C SER A 61 -8.23 -10.43 -7.19
N ILE A 62 -7.66 -10.48 -5.98
CA ILE A 62 -7.26 -9.27 -5.24
C ILE A 62 -6.23 -8.47 -6.05
N ARG A 63 -5.18 -9.14 -6.55
CA ARG A 63 -4.14 -8.51 -7.37
C ARG A 63 -4.74 -7.76 -8.57
N ARG A 64 -5.70 -8.36 -9.27
CA ARG A 64 -6.36 -7.74 -10.43
C ARG A 64 -7.12 -6.48 -10.03
N VAL A 65 -7.85 -6.50 -8.91
CA VAL A 65 -8.58 -5.32 -8.42
C VAL A 65 -7.61 -4.21 -8.03
N ILE A 66 -6.56 -4.53 -7.28
CA ILE A 66 -5.55 -3.53 -6.87
C ILE A 66 -4.83 -2.97 -8.10
N ALA A 67 -4.44 -3.84 -9.04
CA ALA A 67 -3.82 -3.43 -10.30
C ALA A 67 -4.76 -2.54 -11.13
N GLU A 68 -6.07 -2.79 -11.19
CA GLU A 68 -7.01 -1.91 -11.89
C GLU A 68 -7.03 -0.49 -11.32
N VAL A 69 -6.90 -0.37 -10.00
CA VAL A 69 -6.87 0.91 -9.28
C VAL A 69 -5.53 1.61 -9.44
N LEU A 70 -4.41 0.89 -9.30
CA LEU A 70 -3.06 1.49 -9.30
C LEU A 70 -2.42 1.58 -10.70
N SER A 71 -2.68 0.60 -11.58
CA SER A 71 -2.25 0.65 -12.98
C SER A 71 -3.28 1.46 -13.75
N GLY A 72 -2.91 2.64 -14.23
CA GLY A 72 -3.64 3.27 -15.31
C GLY A 72 -3.55 2.34 -16.54
N GLY A 73 -4.65 1.66 -16.87
CA GLY A 73 -4.83 1.22 -18.25
C GLY A 73 -4.70 2.45 -19.15
N GLU A 74 -4.14 2.26 -20.35
CA GLU A 74 -3.78 3.32 -21.30
C GLU A 74 -4.94 4.24 -21.77
N ALA A 75 -6.14 4.12 -21.19
CA ALA A 75 -7.29 4.96 -21.44
C ALA A 75 -7.68 5.76 -20.19
N GLY A 76 -7.19 7.00 -20.11
CA GLY A 76 -7.74 8.03 -19.23
C GLY A 76 -6.90 8.33 -17.99
N GLY A 77 -6.30 9.52 -17.95
CA GLY A 77 -5.54 10.06 -16.81
C GLY A 77 -6.44 10.40 -15.64
N ASP A 78 -6.94 9.39 -14.93
CA ASP A 78 -7.69 9.57 -13.69
C ASP A 78 -6.77 10.18 -12.61
N PRO A 79 -7.02 11.44 -12.18
CA PRO A 79 -6.17 12.11 -11.21
C PRO A 79 -6.18 11.43 -9.84
N ALA A 80 -7.22 10.66 -9.50
CA ALA A 80 -7.29 9.94 -8.23
C ALA A 80 -6.23 8.84 -8.13
N LYS A 81 -5.88 8.19 -9.25
CA LYS A 81 -4.83 7.17 -9.29
C LYS A 81 -3.46 7.78 -9.01
N SER A 82 -3.17 8.90 -9.67
CA SER A 82 -1.94 9.67 -9.44
C SER A 82 -1.84 10.17 -7.99
N ASP A 83 -2.97 10.46 -7.34
CA ASP A 83 -3.00 10.89 -5.95
C ASP A 83 -2.65 9.75 -4.98
N ILE A 84 -3.15 8.52 -5.20
CA ILE A 84 -2.78 7.36 -4.36
C ILE A 84 -1.26 7.11 -4.44
N SER A 85 -0.71 7.08 -5.66
CA SER A 85 0.74 6.91 -5.87
C SER A 85 1.57 7.98 -5.17
N ARG A 86 1.14 9.26 -5.20
CA ARG A 86 1.81 10.36 -4.52
C ARG A 86 1.74 10.19 -3.00
N LYS A 87 0.55 9.92 -2.45
CA LYS A 87 0.33 9.74 -1.02
C LYS A 87 1.10 8.56 -0.44
N MET A 88 1.15 7.44 -1.16
CA MET A 88 1.96 6.27 -0.79
C MET A 88 3.44 6.65 -0.55
N ARG A 89 4.03 7.49 -1.43
CA ARG A 89 5.41 7.95 -1.28
C ARG A 89 5.57 8.91 -0.10
N MET A 90 4.59 9.77 0.16
CA MET A 90 4.58 10.61 1.36
C MET A 90 4.50 9.78 2.63
N ASP A 91 3.65 8.75 2.65
CA ASP A 91 3.48 7.85 3.79
C ASP A 91 4.79 7.11 4.10
N ILE A 92 5.48 6.57 3.08
CA ILE A 92 6.81 5.92 3.26
C ILE A 92 7.83 6.90 3.88
N ARG A 93 7.86 8.15 3.40
CA ARG A 93 8.75 9.18 3.95
C ARG A 93 8.39 9.53 5.39
N ALA A 94 7.09 9.64 5.70
CA ALA A 94 6.62 9.91 7.05
C ALA A 94 7.11 8.85 8.04
N TYR A 95 7.02 7.55 7.69
CA TYR A 95 7.62 6.50 8.52
C TYR A 95 9.13 6.70 8.67
N ARG A 96 9.87 6.91 7.58
CA ARG A 96 11.33 7.07 7.64
C ARG A 96 11.79 8.27 8.49
N GLU A 97 11.02 9.35 8.48
CA GLU A 97 11.34 10.61 9.15
C GLU A 97 10.90 10.64 10.61
N ARG A 98 9.78 9.98 10.94
CA ARG A 98 9.10 10.14 12.23
C ARG A 98 9.20 8.92 13.13
N ASP A 99 9.41 7.72 12.59
CA ASP A 99 9.59 6.50 13.37
C ASP A 99 11.10 6.23 13.58
N PRO A 100 11.60 6.32 14.83
CA PRO A 100 13.00 6.01 15.13
C PRO A 100 13.40 4.57 14.80
N ALA A 101 12.44 3.63 14.75
CA ALA A 101 12.68 2.24 14.41
C ALA A 101 12.65 1.97 12.89
N CYS A 102 12.25 2.94 12.08
CA CYS A 102 12.23 2.83 10.63
C CYS A 102 13.55 3.33 10.03
N GLU A 103 14.53 2.44 9.91
CA GLU A 103 15.86 2.79 9.39
C GLU A 103 15.91 2.92 7.85
N TYR A 104 14.97 2.30 7.14
CA TYR A 104 14.99 2.11 5.68
C TYR A 104 13.63 2.36 5.04
N PHE A 105 13.62 2.90 3.82
CA PHE A 105 12.38 3.19 3.08
C PHE A 105 11.59 1.94 2.67
N SER A 106 12.26 0.78 2.59
CA SER A 106 11.67 -0.51 2.27
C SER A 106 10.86 -1.13 3.41
N MET A 107 11.11 -0.73 4.67
CA MET A 107 10.45 -1.33 5.84
C MET A 107 8.92 -1.16 5.86
N PRO A 108 8.34 0.03 5.57
CA PRO A 108 6.89 0.18 5.50
C PRO A 108 6.25 -0.76 4.49
N LEU A 109 6.87 -0.89 3.31
CA LEU A 109 6.35 -1.73 2.24
C LEU A 109 6.42 -3.23 2.58
N LEU A 110 7.47 -3.67 3.28
CA LEU A 110 7.68 -5.08 3.60
C LEU A 110 6.93 -5.54 4.85
N TYR A 111 6.84 -4.69 5.89
CA TYR A 111 6.54 -5.17 7.24
C TYR A 111 5.47 -4.38 7.99
N PHE A 112 5.20 -3.13 7.64
CA PHE A 112 4.35 -2.28 8.49
C PHE A 112 2.88 -2.40 8.13
N LYS A 113 2.14 -3.10 8.99
CA LYS A 113 0.69 -3.28 8.84
C LYS A 113 -0.11 -1.98 8.85
N GLY A 114 0.35 -0.94 9.55
CA GLY A 114 -0.28 0.39 9.54
C GLY A 114 -0.21 1.02 8.16
N PHE A 115 0.96 0.94 7.51
CA PHE A 115 1.16 1.36 6.13
C PHE A 115 0.29 0.52 5.18
N HIS A 116 0.31 -0.81 5.29
CA HIS A 116 -0.52 -1.68 4.44
C HIS A 116 -2.01 -1.36 4.58
N ALA A 117 -2.52 -1.23 5.80
CA ALA A 117 -3.91 -0.90 6.06
C ALA A 117 -4.33 0.43 5.44
N LEU A 118 -3.47 1.45 5.54
CA LEU A 118 -3.70 2.75 4.91
C LEU A 118 -3.78 2.62 3.38
N GLN A 119 -2.87 1.88 2.73
CA GLN A 119 -2.92 1.70 1.28
C GLN A 119 -4.17 0.92 0.84
N VAL A 120 -4.58 -0.10 1.61
CA VAL A 120 -5.84 -0.83 1.38
C VAL A 120 -7.04 0.12 1.49
N GLN A 121 -7.06 1.01 2.48
CA GLN A 121 -8.13 1.98 2.60
C GLN A 121 -8.18 2.93 1.40
N ARG A 122 -7.05 3.42 0.89
CA ARG A 122 -7.04 4.30 -0.30
C ARG A 122 -7.61 3.60 -1.53
N ILE A 123 -7.28 2.33 -1.71
CA ILE A 123 -7.85 1.49 -2.78
C ILE A 123 -9.37 1.30 -2.56
N GLY A 124 -9.78 1.01 -1.32
CA GLY A 124 -11.18 0.90 -0.93
C GLY A 124 -11.97 2.20 -1.16
N HIS A 125 -11.38 3.35 -0.83
CA HIS A 125 -11.95 4.68 -1.02
C HIS A 125 -12.17 5.00 -2.49
N TYR A 126 -11.21 4.65 -3.34
CA TYR A 126 -11.37 4.75 -4.80
C TYR A 126 -12.56 3.91 -5.27
N LEU A 127 -12.62 2.63 -4.88
CA LEU A 127 -13.71 1.73 -5.28
C LEU A 127 -15.07 2.22 -4.78
N TRP A 128 -15.13 2.72 -3.55
CA TRP A 128 -16.33 3.29 -2.94
C TRP A 128 -16.86 4.49 -3.71
N SER A 129 -15.97 5.41 -4.07
CA SER A 129 -16.30 6.62 -4.84
C SER A 129 -16.73 6.31 -6.28
N HIS A 130 -16.31 5.17 -6.83
CA HIS A 130 -16.71 4.69 -8.15
C HIS A 130 -17.87 3.69 -8.11
N GLY A 131 -18.64 3.65 -7.01
CA GLY A 131 -19.85 2.84 -6.89
C GLY A 131 -19.62 1.34 -6.65
N ARG A 132 -18.37 0.86 -6.62
CA ARG A 132 -18.00 -0.53 -6.29
C ARG A 132 -17.99 -0.77 -4.78
N ARG A 133 -19.05 -0.34 -4.08
CA ARG A 133 -19.15 -0.33 -2.61
C ARG A 133 -18.98 -1.70 -1.96
N ALA A 134 -19.53 -2.76 -2.57
CA ALA A 134 -19.38 -4.12 -2.04
C ALA A 134 -17.92 -4.57 -1.97
N MET A 135 -17.12 -4.27 -3.01
CA MET A 135 -15.69 -4.59 -3.01
C MET A 135 -14.93 -3.71 -2.01
N ALA A 136 -15.29 -2.43 -1.88
CA ALA A 136 -14.69 -1.52 -0.90
C ALA A 136 -14.90 -2.01 0.55
N LEU A 137 -16.12 -2.40 0.90
CA LEU A 137 -16.45 -2.97 2.22
C LEU A 137 -15.78 -4.33 2.44
N HIS A 138 -15.64 -5.14 1.38
CA HIS A 138 -14.88 -6.39 1.47
C HIS A 138 -13.40 -6.13 1.80
N LEU A 139 -12.76 -5.16 1.13
CA LEU A 139 -11.39 -4.76 1.46
C LEU A 139 -11.26 -4.19 2.87
N GLN A 140 -12.23 -3.40 3.33
CA GLN A 140 -12.28 -2.93 4.73
C GLN A 140 -12.32 -4.11 5.71
N SER A 141 -13.17 -5.11 5.44
CA SER A 141 -13.25 -6.32 6.28
C SER A 141 -11.93 -7.07 6.33
N LEU A 142 -11.27 -7.27 5.18
CA LEU A 142 -9.97 -7.95 5.12
C LEU A 142 -8.87 -7.12 5.82
N CYS A 143 -8.93 -5.80 5.74
CA CYS A 143 -8.02 -4.89 6.44
C CYS A 143 -8.13 -5.06 7.96
N SER A 144 -9.37 -5.09 8.47
CA SER A 144 -9.66 -5.32 9.89
C SER A 144 -9.16 -6.69 10.35
N GLU A 145 -9.41 -7.74 9.56
CA GLU A 145 -8.98 -9.11 9.88
C GLU A 145 -7.46 -9.28 9.89
N ASN A 146 -6.76 -8.78 8.87
CA ASN A 146 -5.32 -9.05 8.69
C ASN A 146 -4.43 -8.09 9.49
N PHE A 147 -4.87 -6.85 9.70
CA PHE A 147 -4.04 -5.82 10.31
C PHE A 147 -4.55 -5.38 11.69
N GLY A 148 -5.80 -5.71 12.04
CA GLY A 148 -6.47 -5.17 13.22
C GLY A 148 -6.77 -3.68 13.08
N VAL A 149 -6.99 -3.20 11.86
CA VAL A 149 -7.23 -1.78 11.53
C VAL A 149 -8.55 -1.68 10.77
N ASP A 150 -9.50 -0.90 11.28
CA ASP A 150 -10.81 -0.72 10.65
C ASP A 150 -11.01 0.74 10.22
N ILE A 151 -10.76 1.02 8.95
CA ILE A 151 -10.94 2.35 8.35
C ILE A 151 -12.02 2.25 7.29
N HIS A 152 -13.15 2.93 7.52
CA HIS A 152 -14.25 2.93 6.58
C HIS A 152 -13.81 3.53 5.23
N PRO A 153 -14.19 2.94 4.07
CA PRO A 153 -13.77 3.43 2.76
C PRO A 153 -14.34 4.82 2.44
N GLY A 154 -15.40 5.25 3.12
CA GLY A 154 -15.93 6.62 3.02
C GLY A 154 -15.06 7.70 3.69
N ALA A 155 -14.16 7.32 4.60
CA ALA A 155 -13.27 8.25 5.29
C ALA A 155 -12.31 8.93 4.31
N ARG A 156 -11.99 10.20 4.55
CA ARG A 156 -11.08 10.99 3.71
C ARG A 156 -9.74 11.14 4.41
N ILE A 157 -8.69 10.59 3.83
CA ILE A 157 -7.36 10.56 4.45
C ILE A 157 -6.32 11.21 3.53
N GLY A 158 -5.58 12.17 4.09
CA GLY A 158 -4.45 12.86 3.50
C GLY A 158 -3.25 11.95 3.21
N GLY A 159 -2.12 12.51 2.77
CA GLY A 159 -0.83 11.82 2.61
C GLY A 159 0.16 12.18 3.72
N GLY A 160 1.23 11.40 3.83
CA GLY A 160 2.24 11.63 4.88
C GLY A 160 1.74 11.10 6.23
N ILE A 161 0.90 10.07 6.21
CA ILE A 161 0.27 9.52 7.41
C ILE A 161 1.13 8.42 7.98
N MET A 162 1.33 8.43 9.31
CA MET A 162 2.02 7.35 10.02
C MET A 162 1.09 6.71 11.06
N ILE A 163 0.70 5.45 10.82
CA ILE A 163 -0.08 4.66 11.78
C ILE A 163 0.88 3.71 12.50
N ASP A 164 1.44 4.17 13.62
CA ASP A 164 2.35 3.37 14.42
C ASP A 164 1.60 2.33 15.27
N HIS A 165 2.15 1.12 15.34
CA HIS A 165 1.61 -0.07 16.01
C HIS A 165 0.17 -0.51 15.65
N ALA A 166 -0.59 0.30 14.90
CA ALA A 166 -1.87 0.18 14.18
C ALA A 166 -3.04 -0.64 14.77
N THR A 167 -2.80 -1.63 15.60
CA THR A 167 -3.80 -2.53 16.18
C THR A 167 -4.85 -1.74 16.95
N GLY A 168 -6.12 -1.98 16.64
CA GLY A 168 -7.25 -1.34 17.30
C GLY A 168 -7.58 0.06 16.78
N VAL A 169 -6.91 0.54 15.73
CA VAL A 169 -7.28 1.79 15.07
C VAL A 169 -8.63 1.63 14.38
N VAL A 170 -9.55 2.55 14.68
CA VAL A 170 -10.88 2.62 14.07
C VAL A 170 -11.15 4.03 13.57
N ILE A 171 -11.49 4.19 12.29
CA ILE A 171 -11.80 5.47 11.66
C ILE A 171 -13.13 5.35 10.90
N GLY A 172 -14.13 6.11 11.35
CA GLY A 172 -15.50 6.04 10.84
C GLY A 172 -15.73 6.71 9.49
N GLU A 173 -16.90 6.47 8.89
CA GLU A 173 -17.25 6.88 7.52
C GLU A 173 -17.08 8.36 7.23
N THR A 174 -17.43 9.23 8.17
CA THR A 174 -17.45 10.69 7.97
C THR A 174 -16.16 11.37 8.41
N ALA A 175 -15.17 10.61 8.87
CA ALA A 175 -13.92 11.14 9.37
C ALA A 175 -13.09 11.77 8.25
N VAL A 176 -12.38 12.85 8.61
CA VAL A 176 -11.40 13.51 7.77
C VAL A 176 -10.09 13.57 8.55
N VAL A 177 -9.02 13.04 7.97
CA VAL A 177 -7.65 13.12 8.46
C VAL A 177 -6.85 13.89 7.41
N GLU A 178 -6.26 15.02 7.80
CA GLU A 178 -5.47 15.86 6.90
C GLU A 178 -4.06 15.29 6.67
N ASP A 179 -3.25 15.95 5.84
CA ASP A 179 -1.89 15.53 5.56
C ASP A 179 -1.00 15.62 6.82
N ASP A 180 0.06 14.80 6.87
CA ASP A 180 1.11 14.84 7.88
C ASP A 180 0.69 14.56 9.34
N VAL A 181 -0.32 13.69 9.51
CA VAL A 181 -0.75 13.15 10.81
C VAL A 181 -0.01 11.88 11.21
#